data_AF-A0A519R597-F1
#
_entry.id   AF-A0A519R597-F1
#
_cell.length_a   1.000
_cell.length_b   1.000
_cell.length_c   1.000
_cell.angle_alpha   90.00
_cell.angle_beta   90.00
_cell.angle_gamma   90.00
#
_symmetry.space_group_name_H-M   'P 1'
#
loop_
_entity.id
_entity.type
_entity.pdbx_description
1 polymer ?
#
loop_
_entity_poly.entity_id
_entity_poly.type
_entity_poly.pdbx_seq_one_letter_code
_entity_poly.pdbx_strand_id
1 'polypeptide(L)'
;MKAIHVLICSLTLLIGLACNSAPTIEVKDLEMTSVASTDTPPHIPPPPSVPPNATGGRNLLAKSLTIEVSYSAISCECAQWIEEKNVGIDSDSSYYFYLERASSDLINADTLWDGVNLPLKLKLTGQFYRDKGYPKGYRPGKGIPQPAKVFRYTKIQIIK
;
A
#
# COMPACT_ATOMS: atom_id res chain seq x y z
N MET A 1 9.43 -55.35 15.70
CA MET A 1 10.50 -55.84 16.59
C MET A 1 11.33 -54.64 17.04
N LYS A 2 11.39 -54.41 18.37
CA LYS A 2 12.44 -53.76 19.20
C LYS A 2 12.94 -52.35 18.77
N ALA A 3 13.08 -51.33 19.63
CA ALA A 3 12.96 -51.23 21.08
C ALA A 3 12.85 -49.75 21.53
N ILE A 4 12.28 -49.62 22.73
CA ILE A 4 12.16 -48.47 23.63
C ILE A 4 13.50 -48.19 24.34
N HIS A 5 13.76 -46.92 24.72
CA HIS A 5 14.49 -46.39 25.90
C HIS A 5 14.38 -44.84 25.82
N VAL A 6 13.49 -44.13 26.54
CA VAL A 6 13.46 -43.76 27.98
C VAL A 6 14.82 -43.32 28.57
N LEU A 7 14.94 -42.02 28.86
CA LEU A 7 15.61 -41.37 30.01
C LEU A 7 15.41 -39.84 29.86
N ILE A 8 14.52 -39.15 30.57
CA ILE A 8 14.62 -38.59 31.94
C ILE A 8 15.98 -37.95 32.26
N CYS A 9 16.01 -36.61 32.34
CA CYS A 9 16.89 -35.81 33.19
C CYS A 9 16.19 -34.46 33.41
N SER A 10 15.37 -34.29 34.45
CA SER A 10 15.74 -33.86 35.81
C SER A 10 16.55 -32.56 35.91
N LEU A 11 15.98 -31.65 36.71
CA LEU A 11 16.62 -30.72 37.64
C LEU A 11 17.19 -29.38 37.11
N THR A 12 16.38 -28.34 37.36
CA THR A 12 16.70 -27.05 38.00
C THR A 12 17.96 -26.27 37.59
N LEU A 13 17.75 -25.01 37.20
CA LEU A 13 18.55 -23.92 37.76
C LEU A 13 17.75 -22.61 37.82
N LEU A 14 17.69 -22.05 39.03
CA LEU A 14 17.24 -20.69 39.33
C LEU A 14 17.94 -19.68 38.42
N ILE A 15 17.18 -18.83 37.74
CA ILE A 15 17.70 -17.53 37.28
C ILE A 15 17.10 -16.48 38.20
N GLY A 16 17.97 -15.91 39.02
CA GLY A 16 17.64 -14.94 40.05
C GLY A 16 17.02 -13.66 39.49
N LEU A 17 16.08 -13.13 40.27
CA LEU A 17 15.74 -11.71 40.27
C LEU A 17 16.99 -10.91 40.68
N ALA A 18 17.66 -10.32 39.71
CA ALA A 18 18.49 -9.15 39.94
C ALA A 18 17.65 -7.91 39.60
N CYS A 19 17.14 -7.24 40.63
CA CYS A 19 16.68 -5.87 40.52
C CYS A 19 17.87 -5.00 40.11
N ASN A 20 18.00 -4.68 38.83
CA ASN A 20 18.79 -3.54 38.41
C ASN A 20 17.97 -2.28 38.73
N SER A 21 18.32 -1.63 39.83
CA SER A 21 17.98 -0.24 40.10
C SER A 21 18.47 0.61 38.93
N ALA A 22 17.53 1.16 38.16
CA ALA A 22 17.80 2.11 37.11
C ALA A 22 18.44 3.38 37.73
N PRO A 23 19.46 3.97 37.10
CA PRO A 23 20.00 5.25 37.53
C PRO A 23 18.97 6.36 37.24
N THR A 24 18.63 7.11 38.28
CA THR A 24 17.89 8.38 38.17
C THR A 24 18.73 9.35 37.34
N ILE A 25 18.28 9.63 36.11
CA ILE A 25 18.85 10.71 35.31
C ILE A 25 18.32 12.03 35.88
N GLU A 26 19.23 12.78 36.48
CA GLU A 26 19.03 14.15 36.91
C GLU A 26 18.90 15.02 35.65
N VAL A 27 17.67 15.43 35.33
CA VAL A 27 17.39 16.32 34.20
C VAL A 27 17.79 17.72 34.64
N LYS A 28 18.97 18.18 34.20
CA LYS A 28 19.35 19.59 34.31
C LYS A 28 18.33 20.43 33.57
N ASP A 29 17.84 21.46 34.24
CA ASP A 29 16.92 22.46 33.72
C ASP A 29 17.39 22.97 32.35
N LEU A 30 16.72 22.50 31.29
CA LEU A 30 16.79 23.14 30.00
C LEU A 30 15.90 24.38 30.09
N GLU A 31 16.58 25.51 30.11
CA GLU A 31 16.02 26.85 29.95
C GLU A 31 14.97 26.83 28.82
N MET A 32 13.70 26.93 29.22
CA MET A 32 12.57 27.00 28.28
C MET A 32 12.47 28.43 27.78
N THR A 33 13.25 28.75 26.74
CA THR A 33 13.06 29.98 25.97
C THR A 33 11.70 29.92 25.31
N SER A 34 10.73 30.62 25.90
CA SER A 34 9.39 30.79 25.34
C SER A 34 9.48 31.63 24.06
N VAL A 35 9.62 30.96 22.93
CA VAL A 35 9.40 31.60 21.63
C VAL A 35 7.90 31.81 21.49
N ALA A 36 7.48 33.07 21.44
CA ALA A 36 6.09 33.42 21.22
C ALA A 36 5.64 32.84 19.86
N SER A 37 4.82 31.77 19.93
CA SER A 37 4.09 31.25 18.78
C SER A 37 3.09 32.30 18.33
N THR A 38 3.35 32.91 17.19
CA THR A 38 2.29 33.56 16.41
C THR A 38 1.42 32.45 15.85
N ASP A 39 0.29 32.20 16.51
CA ASP A 39 -0.78 31.28 16.10
C ASP A 39 -1.43 31.74 14.78
N THR A 40 -0.71 31.56 13.68
CA THR A 40 -1.34 31.45 12.37
C THR A 40 -1.22 29.98 11.95
N PRO A 41 -2.33 29.23 11.87
CA PRO A 41 -2.32 27.89 11.31
C PRO A 41 -1.57 27.92 9.98
N PRO A 42 -0.62 27.00 9.73
CA PRO A 42 0.07 26.97 8.46
C PRO A 42 -0.98 26.95 7.35
N HIS A 43 -0.93 27.94 6.47
CA HIS A 43 -1.79 28.00 5.31
C HIS A 43 -1.44 26.80 4.42
N ILE A 44 -2.13 25.67 4.63
CA ILE A 44 -2.02 24.51 3.77
C ILE A 44 -2.59 24.97 2.43
N PRO A 45 -1.77 25.07 1.37
CA PRO A 45 -2.28 25.44 0.06
C PRO A 45 -3.38 24.43 -0.30
N PRO A 46 -4.48 24.88 -0.94
CA PRO A 46 -5.49 23.96 -1.42
C PRO A 46 -4.80 22.87 -2.24
N PRO A 47 -5.22 21.59 -2.09
CA PRO A 47 -4.62 20.51 -2.86
C PRO A 47 -4.61 20.91 -4.34
N PRO A 48 -3.49 20.73 -5.06
CA PRO A 48 -3.42 21.12 -6.45
C PRO A 48 -4.60 20.48 -7.15
N SER A 49 -5.49 21.32 -7.68
CA SER A 49 -6.71 20.87 -8.35
C SER A 49 -6.26 19.91 -9.45
N VAL A 50 -6.52 18.61 -9.25
CA VAL A 50 -6.23 17.59 -10.26
C VAL A 50 -6.87 18.10 -11.55
N PRO A 51 -6.09 18.37 -12.61
CA PRO A 51 -6.66 18.94 -13.81
C PRO A 51 -7.75 17.99 -14.29
N PRO A 52 -8.98 18.48 -14.54
CA PRO A 52 -10.15 17.65 -14.85
C PRO A 52 -10.01 16.83 -16.15
N ASN A 53 -8.84 16.87 -16.77
CA ASN A 53 -8.57 16.31 -18.07
C ASN A 53 -7.08 15.93 -18.28
N ALA A 54 -6.40 15.36 -17.28
CA ALA A 54 -5.10 14.68 -17.47
C ALA A 54 -5.23 13.38 -18.30
N THR A 55 -6.13 13.40 -19.29
CA THR A 55 -6.40 12.39 -20.29
C THR A 55 -5.40 12.56 -21.43
N GLY A 56 -4.10 12.62 -21.12
CA GLY A 56 -3.04 12.63 -22.14
C GLY A 56 -3.17 11.38 -23.00
N GLY A 57 -3.31 11.57 -24.32
CA GLY A 57 -3.26 10.55 -25.38
C GLY A 57 -3.58 9.11 -24.95
N ARG A 58 -4.87 8.79 -24.79
CA ARG A 58 -5.36 7.44 -24.42
C ARG A 58 -5.16 6.40 -25.52
N ASN A 59 -3.91 6.14 -25.89
CA ASN A 59 -3.52 5.04 -26.76
C ASN A 59 -3.20 3.85 -25.87
N LEU A 60 -3.91 2.74 -26.09
CA LEU A 60 -3.57 1.47 -25.48
C LEU A 60 -2.31 0.91 -26.14
N LEU A 61 -1.46 0.24 -25.36
CA LEU A 61 -0.41 -0.58 -25.93
C LEU A 61 -1.06 -1.72 -26.72
N ALA A 62 -0.56 -1.98 -27.93
CA ALA A 62 -1.16 -2.94 -28.86
C ALA A 62 -1.31 -4.37 -28.28
N LYS A 63 -0.47 -4.74 -27.32
CA LYS A 63 -0.45 -6.09 -26.76
C LYS A 63 -1.41 -6.22 -25.57
N SER A 64 -2.46 -7.01 -25.76
CA SER A 64 -3.27 -7.51 -24.65
C SER A 64 -2.51 -8.58 -23.87
N LEU A 65 -2.60 -8.51 -22.54
CA LEU A 65 -1.91 -9.40 -21.62
C LEU A 65 -2.82 -9.83 -20.47
N THR A 66 -2.48 -10.98 -19.87
CA THR A 66 -3.11 -11.47 -18.65
C THR A 66 -2.10 -11.39 -17.52
N ILE A 67 -2.46 -10.71 -16.43
CA ILE A 67 -1.62 -10.49 -15.26
C ILE A 67 -2.36 -10.91 -13.99
N GLU A 68 -1.60 -11.37 -13.01
CA GLU A 68 -2.06 -11.58 -11.65
C GLU A 68 -1.55 -10.43 -10.80
N VAL A 69 -2.45 -9.82 -10.05
CA VAL A 69 -2.20 -8.58 -9.32
C VAL A 69 -2.71 -8.67 -7.90
N SER A 70 -2.00 -7.99 -7.01
CA SER A 70 -2.28 -7.89 -5.59
C SER A 70 -2.75 -6.47 -5.27
N TYR A 71 -3.75 -6.36 -4.40
CA TYR A 71 -4.11 -5.09 -3.79
C TYR A 71 -3.10 -4.74 -2.69
N SER A 72 -2.63 -3.49 -2.68
CA SER A 72 -1.79 -2.93 -1.63
C SER A 72 -2.56 -1.87 -0.85
N ALA A 73 -2.89 -2.19 0.40
CA ALA A 73 -3.60 -1.28 1.29
C ALA A 73 -2.68 -0.13 1.73
N ILE A 74 -2.78 1.00 1.03
CA ILE A 74 -2.06 2.23 1.33
C ILE A 74 -3.03 3.34 1.78
N SER A 75 -2.55 4.29 2.57
CA SER A 75 -3.39 5.32 3.21
C SER A 75 -3.94 6.41 2.29
N CYS A 76 -3.46 6.48 1.03
CA CYS A 76 -3.97 7.38 0.00
C CYS A 76 -4.68 6.61 -1.11
N GLU A 77 -5.55 7.29 -1.87
CA GLU A 77 -6.20 6.73 -3.06
C GLU A 77 -5.24 6.65 -4.27
N CYS A 78 -3.93 6.54 -4.05
CA CYS A 78 -2.89 6.47 -5.08
C CYS A 78 -2.96 5.17 -5.90
N ALA A 79 -1.99 4.91 -6.77
CA ALA A 79 -1.89 3.62 -7.45
C ALA A 79 -1.67 2.49 -6.42
N GLN A 80 -2.63 1.56 -6.30
CA GLN A 80 -2.64 0.54 -5.23
C GLN A 80 -2.44 -0.88 -5.74
N TRP A 81 -2.38 -1.08 -7.05
CA TRP A 81 -2.26 -2.42 -7.63
C TRP A 81 -0.82 -2.70 -8.06
N ILE A 82 -0.35 -3.90 -7.78
CA ILE A 82 0.99 -4.38 -8.13
C ILE A 82 0.87 -5.78 -8.75
N GLU A 83 1.69 -6.09 -9.76
CA GLU A 83 1.75 -7.48 -10.25
C GLU A 83 2.30 -8.39 -9.16
N GLU A 84 1.74 -9.59 -8.98
CA GLU A 84 2.14 -10.55 -7.93
C GLU A 84 3.64 -10.82 -7.92
N LYS A 85 4.25 -10.94 -9.10
CA LYS A 85 5.69 -11.17 -9.26
C LYS A 85 6.58 -10.06 -8.68
N ASN A 86 6.01 -8.88 -8.42
CA ASN A 86 6.71 -7.72 -7.89
C ASN A 86 6.36 -7.43 -6.43
N VAL A 87 5.47 -8.20 -5.80
CA VAL A 87 5.13 -8.03 -4.38
C VAL A 87 6.38 -8.30 -3.52
N GLY A 88 6.66 -7.40 -2.58
CA GLY A 88 7.80 -7.53 -1.67
C GLY A 88 9.16 -7.17 -2.26
N ILE A 89 9.23 -6.79 -3.54
CA ILE A 89 10.40 -6.09 -4.08
C ILE A 89 10.40 -4.68 -3.47
N ASP A 90 11.58 -4.21 -3.05
CA ASP A 90 11.82 -2.88 -2.46
C ASP A 90 10.86 -1.84 -2.99
N SER A 91 10.24 -1.05 -2.09
CA SER A 91 9.02 -0.24 -2.24
C SER A 91 9.06 0.85 -3.33
N ASP A 92 9.41 0.47 -4.56
CA ASP A 92 9.45 1.33 -5.71
C ASP A 92 8.02 1.55 -6.19
N SER A 93 7.58 2.80 -6.00
CA SER A 93 6.32 3.32 -6.50
C SER A 93 6.08 3.05 -8.00
N SER A 94 7.13 2.78 -8.79
CA SER A 94 7.04 2.49 -10.22
C SER A 94 6.36 1.16 -10.58
N TYR A 95 6.30 0.22 -9.63
CA TYR A 95 5.58 -1.06 -9.77
C TYR A 95 4.08 -0.94 -9.54
N TYR A 96 3.63 0.15 -8.91
CA TYR A 96 2.23 0.38 -8.62
C TYR A 96 1.53 1.04 -9.82
N PHE A 97 0.30 0.62 -10.06
CA PHE A 97 -0.54 1.13 -11.14
C PHE A 97 -2.00 1.22 -10.73
N TYR A 98 -2.78 1.96 -11.52
CA TYR A 98 -4.23 2.02 -11.40
C TYR A 98 -4.89 0.98 -12.29
N LEU A 99 -6.11 0.58 -11.92
CA LEU A 99 -6.99 -0.21 -12.77
C LEU A 99 -8.07 0.67 -13.39
N GLU A 100 -8.44 0.36 -14.64
CA GLU A 100 -9.58 0.99 -15.30
C GLU A 100 -10.46 -0.08 -15.96
N ARG A 101 -11.77 0.02 -15.75
CA ARG A 101 -12.73 -0.84 -16.43
C ARG A 101 -12.87 -0.50 -17.91
N ALA A 102 -12.86 -1.52 -18.76
CA ALA A 102 -13.17 -1.33 -20.17
C ALA A 102 -14.65 -0.97 -20.43
N SER A 103 -15.57 -1.47 -19.60
CA SER A 103 -17.01 -1.18 -19.64
C SER A 103 -17.59 -1.10 -18.23
N SER A 104 -18.75 -0.45 -18.09
CA SER A 104 -19.50 -0.34 -16.84
C SER A 104 -19.94 -1.69 -16.25
N ASP A 105 -20.07 -2.71 -17.11
CA ASP A 105 -20.60 -4.03 -16.74
C ASP A 105 -19.56 -4.90 -16.01
N LEU A 106 -18.29 -4.49 -16.03
CA LEU A 106 -17.24 -5.12 -15.26
C LEU A 106 -17.29 -4.68 -13.80
N ILE A 107 -17.03 -5.63 -12.90
CA ILE A 107 -16.83 -5.38 -11.47
C ILE A 107 -15.76 -4.29 -11.30
N ASN A 108 -15.99 -3.33 -10.41
CA ASN A 108 -14.99 -2.35 -10.05
C ASN A 108 -13.98 -2.98 -9.09
N ALA A 109 -12.73 -3.15 -9.53
CA ALA A 109 -11.69 -3.79 -8.73
C ALA A 109 -11.43 -3.04 -7.41
N ASP A 110 -11.47 -1.70 -7.44
CA ASP A 110 -11.18 -0.86 -6.28
C ASP A 110 -12.25 -0.96 -5.17
N THR A 111 -13.42 -1.54 -5.47
CA THR A 111 -14.49 -1.78 -4.48
C THR A 111 -14.48 -3.19 -3.91
N LEU A 112 -13.54 -4.04 -4.32
CA LEU A 112 -13.45 -5.43 -3.85
C LEU A 112 -12.73 -5.54 -2.49
N TRP A 113 -11.97 -4.52 -2.10
CA TRP A 113 -11.32 -4.48 -0.80
C TRP A 113 -12.36 -4.17 0.28
N ASP A 114 -12.49 -5.08 1.24
CA ASP A 114 -13.47 -4.98 2.34
C ASP A 114 -12.96 -4.21 3.56
N GLY A 115 -11.70 -3.77 3.53
CA GLY A 115 -11.05 -3.10 4.66
C GLY A 115 -10.40 -4.05 5.67
N VAL A 116 -10.52 -5.37 5.50
CA VAL A 116 -10.17 -6.36 6.53
C VAL A 116 -9.29 -7.50 6.01
N ASN A 117 -9.62 -8.13 4.88
CA ASN A 117 -9.09 -9.45 4.50
C ASN A 117 -8.05 -9.44 3.37
N LEU A 118 -6.76 -9.22 3.70
CA LEU A 118 -5.66 -9.39 2.73
C LEU A 118 -5.15 -10.85 2.68
N PRO A 119 -4.57 -11.30 1.55
CA PRO A 119 -4.39 -10.56 0.29
C PRO A 119 -5.63 -10.62 -0.62
N LEU A 120 -6.01 -9.47 -1.20
CA LEU A 120 -6.95 -9.44 -2.31
C LEU A 120 -6.17 -9.59 -3.62
N LYS A 121 -6.38 -10.71 -4.32
CA LYS A 121 -5.70 -11.03 -5.58
C LYS A 121 -6.68 -11.13 -6.74
N LEU A 122 -6.27 -10.62 -7.90
CA LEU A 122 -7.06 -10.65 -9.12
C LEU A 122 -6.25 -11.20 -10.28
N LYS A 123 -6.92 -11.92 -11.18
CA LYS A 123 -6.44 -12.23 -12.52
C LYS A 123 -7.16 -11.34 -13.52
N LEU A 124 -6.41 -10.52 -14.24
CA LEU A 124 -6.93 -9.52 -15.17
C LEU A 124 -6.45 -9.80 -16.59
N THR A 125 -7.33 -9.62 -17.57
CA THR A 125 -6.93 -9.54 -18.99
C THR A 125 -7.23 -8.14 -19.51
N GLY A 126 -6.27 -7.53 -20.21
CA GLY A 126 -6.38 -6.14 -20.64
C GLY A 126 -5.10 -5.59 -21.26
N GLN A 127 -4.99 -4.26 -21.29
CA GLN A 127 -3.89 -3.53 -21.88
C GLN A 127 -3.52 -2.34 -20.98
N PHE A 128 -2.22 -2.03 -20.91
CA PHE A 128 -1.80 -0.75 -20.34
C PHE A 128 -2.05 0.38 -21.33
N TYR A 129 -2.39 1.56 -20.82
CA TYR A 129 -2.22 2.79 -21.56
C TYR A 129 -0.73 3.08 -21.78
N ARG A 130 -0.40 3.71 -22.92
CA ARG A 130 0.98 4.03 -23.28
C ARG A 130 1.60 5.03 -22.30
N ASP A 131 0.85 6.06 -21.96
CA ASP A 131 1.32 7.16 -21.13
C ASP A 131 0.79 6.99 -19.69
N LYS A 132 1.55 7.52 -18.72
CA LYS A 132 1.10 7.56 -17.32
C LYS A 132 -0.08 8.53 -17.18
N GLY A 133 -0.98 8.23 -16.27
CA GLY A 133 -2.18 9.04 -16.04
C GLY A 133 -3.01 8.51 -14.87
N TYR A 134 -4.32 8.73 -14.99
CA TYR A 134 -5.31 8.31 -14.02
C TYR A 134 -6.45 7.57 -14.73
N PRO A 135 -7.20 6.69 -14.02
CA PRO A 135 -8.42 6.10 -14.56
C PRO A 135 -9.46 7.15 -14.98
N LYS A 136 -10.31 6.79 -15.94
CA LYS A 136 -11.43 7.62 -16.37
C LYS A 136 -12.34 7.95 -15.18
N GLY A 137 -12.57 9.23 -14.96
CA GLY A 137 -13.46 9.73 -13.89
C GLY A 137 -12.82 9.69 -12.50
N TYR A 138 -11.52 9.49 -12.41
CA TYR A 138 -10.78 9.47 -11.15
C TYR A 138 -10.89 10.80 -10.40
N ARG A 139 -11.37 10.74 -9.15
CA ARG A 139 -11.60 11.88 -8.25
C ARG A 139 -11.18 11.47 -6.84
N PRO A 140 -9.90 11.63 -6.49
CA PRO A 140 -9.39 11.15 -5.22
C PRO A 140 -9.97 11.94 -4.05
N GLY A 141 -10.48 11.25 -3.03
CA GLY A 141 -10.94 11.86 -1.78
C GLY A 141 -9.84 12.04 -0.73
N LYS A 142 -8.75 11.26 -0.84
CA LYS A 142 -7.62 11.27 0.11
C LYS A 142 -6.25 11.24 -0.57
N GLY A 143 -5.33 12.05 -0.04
CA GLY A 143 -3.94 12.13 -0.48
C GLY A 143 -3.73 12.99 -1.73
N ILE A 144 -2.48 13.03 -2.21
CA ILE A 144 -2.09 13.72 -3.45
C ILE A 144 -1.56 12.65 -4.41
N PRO A 145 -2.45 11.93 -5.11
CA PRO A 145 -2.04 10.84 -5.99
C PRO A 145 -1.21 11.37 -7.15
N GLN A 146 -0.22 10.58 -7.55
CA GLN A 146 0.63 10.87 -8.70
C GLN A 146 0.15 10.07 -9.92
N PRO A 147 0.40 10.56 -11.16
CA PRO A 147 0.14 9.78 -12.36
C PRO A 147 0.97 8.50 -12.38
N ALA A 148 0.34 7.38 -12.69
CA ALA A 148 1.00 6.07 -12.75
C ALA A 148 0.60 5.35 -14.04
N LYS A 149 1.11 4.13 -14.25
CA LYS A 149 0.57 3.27 -15.32
C LYS A 149 -0.91 3.01 -15.01
N VAL A 150 -1.72 2.85 -16.05
CA VAL A 150 -3.14 2.51 -15.92
C VAL A 150 -3.39 1.26 -16.75
N PHE A 151 -3.86 0.19 -16.12
CA PHE A 151 -4.22 -1.05 -16.77
C PHE A 151 -5.72 -1.09 -17.03
N ARG A 152 -6.11 -1.00 -18.31
CA ARG A 152 -7.50 -1.11 -18.73
C ARG A 152 -7.87 -2.58 -18.94
N TYR A 153 -8.66 -3.13 -18.04
CA TYR A 153 -9.06 -4.54 -18.08
C TYR A 153 -10.40 -4.76 -18.78
N THR A 154 -10.46 -5.82 -19.58
CA THR A 154 -11.67 -6.33 -20.27
C THR A 154 -12.21 -7.61 -19.61
N LYS A 155 -11.41 -8.25 -18.75
CA LYS A 155 -11.80 -9.42 -17.96
C LYS A 155 -11.18 -9.32 -16.57
N ILE A 156 -11.94 -9.72 -15.56
CA ILE A 156 -11.53 -9.76 -14.16
C ILE A 156 -12.00 -11.07 -13.53
N GLN A 157 -11.15 -11.67 -12.73
CA GLN A 157 -11.45 -12.83 -11.89
C GLN A 157 -10.79 -12.64 -10.52
N ILE A 158 -11.55 -12.83 -9.45
CA ILE A 158 -10.99 -12.91 -8.09
C ILE A 158 -10.34 -14.28 -7.93
N ILE A 159 -9.08 -14.30 -7.47
CA ILE A 159 -8.31 -15.53 -7.27
C ILE A 159 -7.92 -15.66 -5.78
N LYS A 160 -7.77 -16.91 -5.32
CA LYS A 160 -7.39 -17.25 -3.94
C LYS A 160 -5.92 -17.64 -3.89
#